data_AF-A0AAV5YZ96-F1
#
_entry.id   AF-A0AAV5YZ96-F1
#
_cell.length_a   1.000
_cell.length_b   1.000
_cell.length_c   1.000
_cell.angle_alpha   90.00
_cell.angle_beta   90.00
_cell.angle_gamma   90.00
#
_symmetry.space_group_name_H-M   'P 1'
#
loop_
_entity.id
_entity.type
_entity.pdbx_description
1 polymer ?
#
loop_
_entity_poly.entity_id
_entity_poly.type
_entity_poly.pdbx_seq_one_letter_code
_entity_poly.pdbx_strand_id
1 'polypeptide(L)'
;SMLLAQPGHGVLQLSVRGGFDAGRVVRDLVLPLRRALEAEGGNLIVERAPIELKTKCDVWGDINQKLLDIMRRMKAEFDPAGVLNPGRFVGGL
;
A
#
# COMPACT_ATOMS: atom_id res chain seq x y z
N SER A 1 17.82 2.68 8.60
CA SER A 1 16.81 3.01 7.57
C SER A 1 17.50 3.63 6.37
N MET A 2 16.87 3.64 5.20
CA MET A 2 17.35 4.33 4.00
C MET A 2 16.18 5.09 3.36
N LEU A 3 16.45 6.28 2.85
CA LEU A 3 15.49 7.16 2.20
C LEU A 3 16.03 7.56 0.82
N LEU A 4 15.24 7.34 -0.23
CA LEU A 4 15.53 7.79 -1.59
C LEU A 4 14.40 8.73 -2.03
N ALA A 5 14.75 9.93 -2.49
CA ALA A 5 13.80 10.90 -3.01
C ALA A 5 14.05 11.14 -4.50
N GLN A 6 12.98 11.25 -5.27
CA GLN A 6 12.99 11.66 -6.67
C GLN A 6 12.16 12.94 -6.81
N PRO A 7 12.74 14.12 -6.50
CA PRO A 7 11.98 15.37 -6.37
C PRO A 7 11.24 15.77 -7.65
N GLY A 8 11.81 15.45 -8.82
CA GLY A 8 11.19 15.74 -10.12
C GLY A 8 9.88 14.99 -10.40
N HIS A 9 9.57 13.95 -9.62
CA HIS A 9 8.35 13.14 -9.78
C HIS A 9 7.50 13.07 -8.50
N GLY A 10 7.91 13.72 -7.41
CA GLY A 10 7.20 13.67 -6.13
C GLY A 10 7.23 12.30 -5.45
N VAL A 11 8.19 11.43 -5.78
CA VAL A 11 8.26 10.06 -5.23
C VAL A 11 9.31 9.97 -4.13
N LEU A 12 8.94 9.30 -3.04
CA LEU A 12 9.79 9.03 -1.89
C LEU A 12 9.74 7.54 -1.54
N GLN A 13 10.88 6.86 -1.55
CA GLN A 13 11.01 5.48 -1.11
C GLN A 13 11.73 5.40 0.22
N LEU A 14 11.02 4.91 1.24
CA LEU A 14 11.54 4.70 2.59
C LEU A 14 11.70 3.21 2.85
N SER A 15 12.85 2.81 3.40
CA SER A 15 13.07 1.46 3.91
C SER A 15 13.55 1.49 5.37
N VAL A 16 12.96 0.63 6.19
CA VAL A 16 13.34 0.42 7.58
C VAL A 16 13.85 -1.01 7.71
N ARG A 17 14.96 -1.19 8.44
CA ARG A 17 15.62 -2.48 8.65
C ARG A 17 15.85 -2.67 10.14
N GLY A 18 15.89 -3.93 10.59
CA GLY A 18 16.07 -4.31 11.99
C GLY A 18 14.90 -5.14 12.51
N GLY A 19 14.95 -5.51 13.79
CA GLY A 19 13.81 -6.12 14.47
C GLY A 19 12.63 -5.16 14.52
N PHE A 20 11.41 -5.70 14.38
CA PHE A 20 10.20 -4.90 14.33
C PHE A 20 9.09 -5.56 15.15
N ASP A 21 8.17 -4.74 15.64
CA ASP A 21 6.84 -5.17 16.06
C ASP A 21 5.84 -4.67 15.01
N ALA A 22 5.11 -5.58 14.37
CA ALA A 22 4.25 -5.24 13.23
C ALA A 22 3.16 -4.23 13.62
N GLY A 23 2.55 -4.40 14.79
CA GLY A 23 1.51 -3.50 15.28
C GLY A 23 2.04 -2.09 15.54
N ARG A 24 3.23 -1.99 16.14
CA ARG A 24 3.93 -0.73 16.39
C ARG A 24 4.31 -0.03 15.08
N VAL A 25 4.83 -0.76 14.10
CA VAL A 25 5.17 -0.16 12.80
C VAL A 25 3.91 0.39 12.11
N VAL A 26 2.80 -0.36 12.12
CA VAL A 26 1.56 0.13 11.50
C VAL A 26 1.04 1.38 12.22
N ARG A 27 0.94 1.33 13.55
CA ARG A 27 0.38 2.42 14.35
C ARG A 27 1.24 3.68 14.37
N ASP A 28 2.54 3.53 14.51
CA ASP A 28 3.45 4.65 14.79
C ASP A 28 4.17 5.18 13.54
N LEU A 29 4.15 4.42 12.43
CA LEU A 29 4.80 4.82 11.18
C LEU A 29 3.85 4.84 9.98
N VAL A 30 3.17 3.74 9.67
CA VAL A 30 2.36 3.63 8.43
C VAL A 30 1.13 4.54 8.48
N LEU A 31 0.31 4.45 9.53
CA LEU A 31 -0.92 5.23 9.65
C LEU A 31 -0.69 6.75 9.74
N PRO A 32 0.29 7.26 10.53
CA PRO A 32 0.54 8.69 10.60
C PRO A 32 1.05 9.26 9.27
N LEU A 33 1.96 8.55 8.59
CA LEU A 33 2.47 8.99 7.29
C LEU A 33 1.38 9.01 6.21
N ARG A 34 0.49 8.01 6.20
CA ARG A 34 -0.66 7.99 5.28
C ARG A 34 -1.53 9.22 5.47
N ARG A 35 -1.97 9.50 6.71
CA ARG A 35 -2.81 10.65 7.00
C ARG A 35 -2.15 11.97 6.59
N ALA A 36 -0.86 12.12 6.86
CA ALA A 36 -0.12 13.31 6.49
C ALA A 36 -0.02 13.47 4.96
N LEU A 37 0.26 12.40 4.23
CA LEU A 37 0.35 12.45 2.76
C LEU A 37 -1.01 12.64 2.11
N GLU A 38 -2.06 11.99 2.60
CA GLU A 38 -3.44 12.13 2.11
C GLU A 38 -3.95 13.57 2.26
N ALA A 39 -3.61 14.25 3.36
CA ALA A 39 -3.96 15.65 3.58
C ALA A 39 -3.34 16.59 2.51
N GLU A 40 -2.20 16.19 1.94
CA GLU A 40 -1.50 16.90 0.87
C GLU A 40 -1.83 16.35 -0.53
N GLY A 41 -2.82 15.44 -0.64
CA GLY A 41 -3.22 14.80 -1.90
C GLY A 41 -2.28 13.70 -2.41
N GLY A 42 -1.32 13.26 -1.59
CA GLY A 42 -0.42 12.14 -1.87
C GLY A 42 -0.97 10.78 -1.42
N ASN A 43 -0.15 9.73 -1.60
CA ASN A 43 -0.47 8.38 -1.11
C ASN A 43 0.75 7.69 -0.49
N LEU A 44 0.51 6.58 0.23
CA LEU A 44 1.57 5.67 0.69
C LEU A 44 1.17 4.21 0.53
N ILE A 45 2.00 3.48 -0.22
CA ILE A 45 1.92 2.03 -0.38
C ILE A 45 3.06 1.33 0.36
N VAL A 46 2.81 0.10 0.80
CA VAL A 46 3.81 -0.81 1.36
C VAL A 46 4.23 -1.77 0.25
N GLU A 47 5.29 -1.41 -0.49
CA GLU A 47 5.80 -2.24 -1.59
C GLU A 47 6.32 -3.61 -1.10
N ARG A 48 7.11 -3.59 -0.01
CA ARG A 48 7.81 -4.76 0.52
C ARG A 48 7.80 -4.77 2.04
N ALA A 49 7.34 -5.86 2.62
CA ALA A 49 7.34 -6.10 4.05
C ALA A 49 7.16 -7.60 4.37
N PRO A 50 7.55 -8.05 5.57
CA PRO A 50 7.19 -9.36 6.11
C PRO A 50 5.67 -9.56 6.18
N ILE A 51 5.22 -10.82 6.12
CA ILE A 51 3.79 -11.17 6.09
C ILE A 51 3.05 -10.64 7.34
N GLU A 52 3.70 -10.67 8.50
CA GLU A 52 3.17 -10.19 9.77
C GLU A 52 2.76 -8.71 9.72
N LEU A 53 3.46 -7.89 8.92
CA LEU A 53 3.12 -6.50 8.72
C LEU A 53 2.00 -6.35 7.69
N LYS A 54 2.09 -7.11 6.58
CA LYS A 54 1.09 -7.09 5.50
C LYS A 54 -0.31 -7.53 5.96
N THR A 55 -0.42 -8.36 7.00
CA THR A 55 -1.71 -8.78 7.57
C THR A 55 -2.28 -7.79 8.58
N LYS A 56 -1.53 -6.76 8.98
CA LYS A 56 -1.93 -5.76 9.98
C LYS A 56 -2.37 -4.42 9.38
N CYS A 57 -2.17 -4.22 8.08
CA CYS A 57 -2.61 -3.04 7.35
C CYS A 57 -2.92 -3.38 5.90
N ASP A 58 -3.80 -2.60 5.26
CA ASP A 58 -3.90 -2.60 3.80
C ASP A 58 -2.56 -2.10 3.22
N VAL A 59 -1.92 -2.88 2.36
CA VAL A 59 -0.62 -2.52 1.74
C VAL A 59 -0.75 -1.44 0.67
N TRP A 60 -1.94 -1.24 0.11
CA TRP A 60 -2.21 -0.23 -0.91
C TRP A 60 -2.66 1.11 -0.32
N GLY A 61 -3.13 1.12 0.92
CA GLY A 61 -3.66 2.32 1.57
C GLY A 61 -5.13 2.55 1.25
N ASP A 62 -5.63 3.73 1.57
CA ASP A 62 -7.02 4.07 1.27
C ASP A 62 -7.16 4.29 -0.24
N ILE A 63 -8.07 3.53 -0.85
CA ILE A 63 -8.36 3.61 -2.28
C ILE A 63 -9.83 3.97 -2.41
N ASN A 64 -10.09 5.11 -3.04
CA ASN A 64 -11.44 5.55 -3.23
C ASN A 64 -12.26 4.52 -4.05
N GLN A 65 -13.55 4.43 -3.73
CA GLN A 65 -14.44 3.43 -4.31
C GLN A 65 -14.49 3.47 -5.84
N LYS A 66 -14.45 4.67 -6.44
CA LYS A 66 -14.51 4.84 -7.90
C LYS A 66 -13.30 4.19 -8.59
N LEU A 67 -12.10 4.35 -8.03
CA LEU A 67 -10.89 3.73 -8.56
C LEU A 67 -10.92 2.21 -8.37
N LEU A 68 -11.42 1.74 -7.23
CA LEU A 68 -11.60 0.31 -6.97
C LEU A 68 -12.55 -0.34 -7.98
N ASP A 69 -13.65 0.33 -8.36
CA ASP A 69 -14.59 -0.18 -9.36
C ASP A 69 -13.97 -0.29 -10.76
N ILE A 70 -13.09 0.67 -11.12
CA ILE A 70 -12.31 0.60 -12.37
C ILE A 70 -11.37 -0.60 -12.33
N MET A 71 -10.63 -0.79 -11.23
CA MET A 71 -9.71 -1.92 -11.05
C MET A 71 -10.43 -3.27 -11.08
N ARG A 72 -11.65 -3.36 -10.51
CA ARG A 72 -12.52 -4.55 -10.60
C ARG A 72 -12.82 -4.92 -12.05
N ARG A 73 -13.21 -3.94 -12.87
CA ARG A 73 -13.51 -4.17 -14.29
C ARG A 73 -12.28 -4.62 -15.06
N MET A 74 -11.13 -3.98 -14.82
CA MET A 74 -9.87 -4.40 -15.43
C MET A 74 -9.52 -5.84 -15.03
N LYS A 75 -9.61 -6.20 -13.74
CA LYS A 75 -9.32 -7.56 -13.29
C LYS A 75 -10.29 -8.58 -13.89
N ALA A 76 -11.57 -8.26 -14.03
CA ALA A 76 -12.55 -9.15 -14.66
C ALA A 76 -12.27 -9.42 -16.14
N GLU A 77 -11.75 -8.42 -16.86
CA GLU A 77 -11.37 -8.58 -18.28
C GLU A 77 -10.10 -9.42 -18.45
N PHE A 78 -9.07 -9.16 -17.63
CA PHE A 78 -7.76 -9.81 -17.77
C PHE A 78 -7.62 -11.13 -17.00
N ASP A 79 -8.41 -11.36 -15.96
CA ASP A 79 -8.44 -12.58 -15.15
C ASP A 79 -9.89 -13.01 -14.87
N PRO A 80 -10.66 -13.42 -15.90
CA PRO A 80 -12.07 -13.79 -15.74
C PRO A 80 -12.28 -14.97 -14.79
N ALA A 81 -11.28 -15.85 -14.68
CA ALA A 81 -11.31 -17.01 -13.80
C ALA A 81 -10.88 -16.69 -12.36
N GLY A 82 -10.38 -15.47 -12.08
CA GLY A 82 -9.93 -15.05 -10.75
C GLY A 82 -8.75 -15.84 -10.19
N VAL A 83 -7.92 -16.42 -11.05
CA VAL A 83 -6.83 -17.31 -10.63
C VAL A 83 -5.53 -16.56 -10.33
N LEU A 84 -5.40 -15.33 -10.82
CA LEU A 84 -4.21 -14.53 -10.60
C LEU A 84 -4.26 -13.84 -9.24
N ASN A 85 -3.56 -14.46 -8.28
CA ASN A 85 -3.23 -13.89 -6.98
C ASN A 85 -4.46 -13.40 -6.16
N PRO A 86 -5.42 -14.31 -5.88
CA PRO A 86 -6.70 -13.95 -5.28
C PRO A 86 -6.54 -13.27 -3.92
N GLY A 87 -7.26 -12.17 -3.70
CA GLY A 87 -7.31 -11.47 -2.42
C GLY A 87 -6.07 -10.64 -2.09
N ARG A 88 -5.14 -10.48 -3.04
CA ARG A 88 -3.84 -9.82 -2.84
C ARG A 88 -3.63 -8.59 -3.71
N PHE A 89 -4.64 -8.19 -4.48
CA PHE A 89 -4.66 -6.95 -5.22
C PHE A 89 -5.42 -5.85 -4.45
N VAL A 90 -5.46 -4.64 -5.02
CA VAL A 90 -6.12 -3.45 -4.49
C VAL A 90 -7.52 -3.77 -3.95
N GLY A 91 -7.82 -3.38 -2.72
CA GLY A 91 -9.12 -3.60 -2.09
C GLY A 91 -9.50 -5.08 -1.90
N GLY A 92 -8.51 -5.97 -1.80
CA GLY A 92 -8.73 -7.41 -1.64
C GLY A 92 -9.20 -8.12 -2.90
N LEU A 93 -8.94 -7.53 -4.07
CA LEU A 93 -9.18 -8.15 -5.37
C LEU A 93 -8.21 -9.29 -5.66
#